data_AF-A0A143XJH3-F1
#
_entry.id   AF-A0A143XJH3-F1
#
_cell.length_a   1.000
_cell.length_b   1.000
_cell.length_c   1.000
_cell.angle_alpha   90.00
_cell.angle_beta   90.00
_cell.angle_gamma   90.00
#
_symmetry.space_group_name_H-M   'P 1'
#
loop_
_entity.id
_entity.type
_entity.pdbx_description
1 polymer ?
#
loop_
_entity_poly.entity_id
_entity_poly.type
_entity_poly.pdbx_seq_one_letter_code
_entity_poly.pdbx_strand_id
1 'polypeptide(L)'
;MSRELMVIASLSFGFALFLTLFLLWVQGIRDAVPRYKRGLPAVRYGKDTIECLQTSYRAAGSIEGTLLLVSRKCQQKKARRRFRAAVSYLKESRYQDYETALLFYASDSSEDCNKLFTYLIELEVQKTRGLPVRRSEKEHYEET
;
A
#
# COMPACT_ATOMS: atom_id res chain seq x y z
N MET A 1 -13.76 47.10 30.64
CA MET A 1 -12.79 46.42 29.75
C MET A 1 -12.62 44.92 30.03
N SER A 2 -12.75 44.45 31.28
CA SER A 2 -12.41 43.07 31.67
C SER A 2 -13.42 41.98 31.25
N ARG A 3 -14.72 42.29 31.19
CA ARG A 3 -15.77 41.29 30.83
C ARG A 3 -15.76 40.94 29.34
N GLU A 4 -15.51 41.93 28.47
CA GLU A 4 -15.45 41.72 27.03
C GLU A 4 -14.25 40.86 26.63
N LEU A 5 -13.09 41.08 27.27
CA LEU A 5 -11.89 40.28 27.07
C LEU A 5 -12.09 38.82 27.51
N MET A 6 -12.79 38.57 28.62
CA MET A 6 -13.15 37.20 29.04
C MET A 6 -14.08 36.51 28.04
N VAL A 7 -15.08 37.23 27.51
CA VAL A 7 -16.00 36.69 26.51
C VAL A 7 -15.24 36.34 25.22
N ILE A 8 -14.38 37.23 24.73
CA ILE A 8 -13.57 37.00 23.53
C ILE A 8 -12.61 35.81 23.75
N ALA A 9 -11.97 35.70 24.91
CA ALA A 9 -11.09 34.57 25.24
C ALA A 9 -11.84 33.23 25.29
N SER A 10 -13.04 33.20 25.89
CA SER A 10 -13.88 32.00 25.95
C SER A 10 -14.43 31.58 24.59
N LEU A 11 -14.81 32.53 23.74
CA LEU A 11 -15.28 32.29 22.38
C LEU A 11 -14.15 31.74 21.50
N SER A 12 -12.95 32.32 21.62
CA SER A 12 -11.72 31.86 20.94
C SER A 12 -11.36 30.42 21.32
N PHE A 13 -11.40 30.10 22.62
CA PHE A 13 -11.10 28.76 23.11
C PHE A 13 -12.13 27.73 22.64
N GLY A 14 -13.42 28.07 22.69
CA GLY A 14 -14.50 27.21 22.18
C GLY A 14 -14.37 26.96 20.67
N PHE A 15 -14.00 27.98 19.90
CA PHE A 15 -13.77 27.86 18.46
C PHE A 15 -12.54 26.98 18.14
N ALA A 16 -11.45 27.11 18.90
CA ALA A 16 -10.27 26.25 18.74
C ALA A 16 -10.61 24.78 19.03
N LEU A 17 -11.34 24.49 20.11
CA LEU A 17 -11.82 23.13 20.42
C LEU A 17 -12.76 22.58 19.34
N PHE A 18 -13.66 23.41 18.83
CA PHE A 18 -14.55 23.01 17.74
C PHE A 18 -13.76 22.67 16.48
N LEU A 19 -12.77 23.49 16.10
CA LEU A 19 -11.92 23.23 14.94
C LEU A 19 -11.10 21.94 15.10
N THR A 20 -10.54 21.65 16.29
CA THR A 20 -9.78 20.41 16.49
C THR A 20 -10.68 19.19 16.41
N LEU A 21 -11.86 19.21 17.04
CA LEU A 21 -12.84 18.12 16.94
C LEU A 21 -13.37 17.96 15.51
N PHE A 22 -13.61 19.06 14.80
CA PHE A 22 -14.03 19.05 13.41
C PHE A 22 -12.96 18.45 12.49
N LEU A 23 -11.69 18.83 12.67
CA LEU A 23 -10.58 18.23 11.92
C LEU A 23 -10.43 16.74 12.21
N LEU A 24 -10.57 16.31 13.47
CA LEU A 24 -10.56 14.89 13.84
C LEU A 24 -11.74 14.12 13.21
N TRP A 25 -12.93 14.69 13.21
CA TRP A 25 -14.11 14.09 12.57
C TRP A 25 -13.93 13.94 11.06
N VAL A 26 -13.45 15.00 10.39
CA VAL A 26 -13.13 14.98 8.96
C VAL A 26 -12.04 13.95 8.64
N GLN A 27 -11.01 13.82 9.48
CA GLN A 27 -9.98 12.79 9.34
C GLN A 27 -10.57 11.38 9.50
N GLY A 28 -11.42 11.16 10.51
CA GLY A 28 -12.10 9.88 10.72
C GLY A 28 -12.96 9.45 9.53
N ILE A 29 -13.72 10.37 8.94
CA ILE A 29 -14.52 10.09 7.73
C ILE A 29 -13.61 9.75 6.54
N ARG A 30 -12.49 10.47 6.39
CA ARG A 30 -11.52 10.19 5.32
C ARG A 30 -10.88 8.81 5.48
N ASP A 31 -10.62 8.39 6.71
CA ASP A 31 -10.03 7.08 7.00
C ASP A 31 -11.03 5.92 6.97
N ALA A 32 -12.33 6.20 7.04
CA ALA A 32 -13.38 5.19 6.87
C ALA A 32 -13.43 4.57 5.47
N VAL A 33 -12.90 5.25 4.44
CA VAL A 33 -12.85 4.72 3.07
C VAL A 33 -11.55 3.94 2.85
N PRO A 34 -11.65 2.62 2.57
CA PRO A 34 -10.52 1.77 2.25
C PRO A 34 -9.62 2.38 1.18
N ARG A 35 -8.30 2.21 1.33
CA ARG A 35 -7.34 2.84 0.40
C ARG A 35 -7.48 2.29 -1.02
N TYR A 36 -7.92 1.04 -1.16
CA TYR A 36 -8.15 0.41 -2.46
C TYR A 36 -9.36 1.01 -3.22
N LYS A 37 -10.27 1.71 -2.53
CA LYS A 37 -11.40 2.42 -3.19
C LYS A 37 -11.03 3.82 -3.66
N ARG A 38 -9.83 4.30 -3.33
CA ARG A 38 -9.36 5.65 -3.71
C ARG A 38 -8.72 5.62 -5.10
N GLY A 39 -8.78 6.74 -5.81
CA GLY A 39 -8.14 6.88 -7.12
C GLY A 39 -6.63 6.62 -7.05
N LEU A 40 -6.14 5.77 -7.95
CA LEU A 40 -4.73 5.37 -8.02
C LEU A 40 -3.96 6.30 -8.97
N PRO A 41 -2.77 6.79 -8.58
CA PRO A 41 -1.97 7.61 -9.48
C PRO A 41 -1.35 6.76 -10.58
N ALA A 42 -1.37 7.24 -11.83
CA ALA A 42 -0.55 6.67 -12.90
C ALA A 42 0.94 6.85 -12.57
N VAL A 43 1.68 5.73 -12.58
CA VAL A 43 3.12 5.67 -12.35
C VAL A 43 3.70 4.53 -13.17
N ARG A 44 4.95 4.71 -13.62
CA ARG A 44 5.85 3.69 -14.16
C ARG A 44 6.95 3.44 -13.14
N TYR A 45 7.26 2.19 -12.86
CA TYR A 45 8.28 1.81 -11.89
C TYR A 45 9.66 1.95 -12.50
N GLY A 46 10.55 2.63 -11.75
CA GLY A 46 11.97 2.63 -12.04
C GLY A 46 12.60 1.31 -11.58
N LYS A 47 13.81 1.02 -12.08
CA LYS A 47 14.56 -0.19 -11.72
C LYS A 47 14.69 -0.36 -10.21
N ASP A 48 15.00 0.71 -9.49
CA ASP A 48 15.11 0.71 -8.01
C ASP A 48 13.84 0.23 -7.31
N THR A 49 12.66 0.48 -7.90
CA THR A 49 11.38 0.05 -7.31
C THR A 49 11.14 -1.44 -7.52
N ILE A 50 11.54 -1.96 -8.69
CA ILE A 50 11.47 -3.39 -9.01
C ILE A 50 12.48 -4.18 -8.16
N GLU A 51 13.71 -3.69 -8.04
CA GLU A 51 14.74 -4.30 -7.19
C GLU A 51 14.33 -4.28 -5.70
N CYS A 52 13.76 -3.16 -5.24
CA CYS A 52 13.23 -3.05 -3.87
C CYS A 52 12.09 -4.06 -3.63
N LEU A 53 11.26 -4.32 -4.64
CA LEU A 53 10.16 -5.28 -4.56
C LEU A 53 10.70 -6.72 -4.46
N GLN A 54 11.65 -7.11 -5.31
CA GLN A 54 12.30 -8.42 -5.25
C GLN A 54 13.01 -8.64 -3.90
N THR A 55 13.80 -7.66 -3.46
CA THR A 55 14.50 -7.71 -2.17
C THR A 55 13.51 -7.80 -1.01
N SER A 56 12.38 -7.10 -1.09
CA SER A 56 11.33 -7.18 -0.08
C SER A 56 10.66 -8.55 -0.05
N TYR A 57 10.48 -9.21 -1.20
CA TYR A 57 9.94 -10.58 -1.26
C TYR A 57 10.90 -11.60 -0.68
N ARG A 58 12.19 -11.51 -1.02
CA ARG A 58 13.23 -12.36 -0.41
C ARG A 58 13.26 -12.21 1.12
N ALA A 59 13.05 -10.99 1.64
CA ALA A 59 13.05 -10.74 3.08
C ALA A 59 11.75 -11.17 3.79
N ALA A 60 10.59 -10.97 3.16
CA ALA A 60 9.29 -11.27 3.78
C ALA A 60 8.83 -12.72 3.58
N GLY A 61 9.21 -13.34 2.46
CA GLY A 61 8.77 -14.68 2.06
C GLY A 61 7.26 -14.84 1.90
N SER A 62 6.52 -13.74 1.73
CA SER A 62 5.07 -13.69 1.53
C SER A 62 4.66 -12.44 0.76
N ILE A 63 3.60 -12.52 -0.05
CA ILE A 63 3.07 -11.37 -0.80
C ILE A 63 2.67 -10.21 0.12
N GLU A 64 1.93 -10.48 1.20
CA GLU A 64 1.48 -9.44 2.14
C GLU A 64 2.65 -8.73 2.83
N GLY A 65 3.62 -9.48 3.34
CA GLY A 65 4.81 -8.93 3.96
C GLY A 65 5.63 -8.09 2.98
N THR A 66 5.73 -8.53 1.72
CA THR A 66 6.39 -7.81 0.64
C THR A 66 5.75 -6.45 0.40
N LEU A 67 4.42 -6.43 0.23
CA LEU A 67 3.67 -5.20 -0.01
C LEU A 67 3.80 -4.24 1.18
N LEU A 68 3.82 -4.76 2.41
CA LEU A 68 4.00 -3.95 3.61
C LEU A 68 5.41 -3.35 3.70
N LEU A 69 6.46 -4.15 3.42
CA LEU A 69 7.85 -3.69 3.40
C LEU A 69 8.10 -2.65 2.31
N VAL A 70 7.70 -2.94 1.06
CA VAL A 70 7.94 -2.06 -0.09
C VAL A 70 7.16 -0.75 0.07
N SER A 71 5.96 -0.76 0.67
CA SER A 71 5.18 0.45 0.94
C SER A 71 5.87 1.42 1.92
N ARG A 72 6.81 0.92 2.72
CA ARG A 72 7.62 1.68 3.68
C ARG A 72 8.96 2.11 3.07
N LYS A 73 9.65 1.19 2.38
CA LYS A 73 11.01 1.40 1.85
C LYS A 73 11.07 2.10 0.49
N CYS A 74 10.04 1.97 -0.35
CA CYS A 74 10.06 2.52 -1.71
C CYS A 74 10.15 4.06 -1.68
N GLN A 75 11.08 4.62 -2.46
CA GLN A 75 11.26 6.07 -2.56
C GLN A 75 10.12 6.73 -3.33
N GLN A 76 9.62 6.07 -4.38
CA GLN A 76 8.61 6.62 -5.28
C GLN A 76 7.26 6.76 -4.57
N LYS A 77 6.86 8.02 -4.29
CA LYS A 77 5.62 8.34 -3.55
C LYS A 77 4.35 7.76 -4.21
N LYS A 78 4.30 7.75 -5.55
CA LYS A 78 3.16 7.21 -6.30
C LYS A 78 3.06 5.68 -6.19
N ALA A 79 4.19 4.96 -6.33
CA ALA A 79 4.26 3.52 -6.13
C ALA A 79 3.84 3.12 -4.70
N ARG A 80 4.32 3.86 -3.68
CA ARG A 80 3.88 3.64 -2.29
C ARG A 80 2.37 3.72 -2.10
N ARG A 81 1.68 4.61 -2.81
CA ARG A 81 0.21 4.69 -2.74
C ARG A 81 -0.45 3.44 -3.32
N ARG A 82 0.07 2.93 -4.44
CA ARG A 82 -0.39 1.68 -5.06
C ARG A 82 -0.17 0.47 -4.15
N PHE A 83 1.03 0.32 -3.59
CA PHE A 83 1.29 -0.77 -2.62
C PHE A 83 0.39 -0.69 -1.38
N ARG A 84 0.16 0.52 -0.83
CA ARG A 84 -0.78 0.70 0.28
C ARG A 84 -2.23 0.36 -0.09
N ALA A 85 -2.62 0.62 -1.32
CA ALA A 85 -3.94 0.22 -1.83
C ALA A 85 -4.04 -1.30 -1.94
N ALA A 86 -3.01 -1.98 -2.47
CA ALA A 86 -2.95 -3.44 -2.52
C ALA A 86 -3.01 -4.08 -1.12
N VAL A 87 -2.26 -3.56 -0.15
CA VAL A 87 -2.34 -4.02 1.26
C VAL A 87 -3.75 -3.81 1.83
N SER A 88 -4.37 -2.65 1.59
CA SER A 88 -5.74 -2.39 2.05
C SER A 88 -6.75 -3.30 1.37
N TYR A 89 -6.56 -3.65 0.09
CA TYR A 89 -7.41 -4.62 -0.61
C TYR A 89 -7.32 -6.00 0.05
N LEU A 90 -6.12 -6.52 0.28
CA LEU A 90 -5.95 -7.83 0.93
C LEU A 90 -6.50 -7.87 2.36
N LYS A 91 -6.50 -6.74 3.08
CA LYS A 91 -6.99 -6.68 4.46
C LYS A 91 -8.50 -6.45 4.58
N GLU A 92 -9.07 -5.59 3.73
CA GLU A 92 -10.42 -5.04 3.91
C GLU A 92 -11.40 -5.48 2.82
N SER A 93 -10.92 -6.01 1.69
CA SER A 93 -11.79 -6.58 0.66
C SER A 93 -12.39 -7.90 1.10
N ARG A 94 -13.52 -8.26 0.49
CA ARG A 94 -14.19 -9.55 0.70
C ARG A 94 -13.44 -10.71 0.05
N TYR A 95 -12.78 -10.47 -1.09
CA TYR A 95 -12.17 -11.52 -1.91
C TYR A 95 -10.72 -11.79 -1.52
N GLN A 96 -9.95 -10.73 -1.22
CA GLN A 96 -8.56 -10.82 -0.77
C GLN A 96 -7.66 -11.62 -1.73
N ASP A 97 -7.95 -11.59 -3.03
CA ASP A 97 -7.21 -12.33 -4.04
C ASP A 97 -5.90 -11.60 -4.44
N TYR A 98 -4.83 -12.39 -4.60
CA TYR A 98 -3.51 -11.85 -4.92
C TYR A 98 -3.43 -11.28 -6.34
N GLU A 99 -4.20 -11.83 -7.27
CA GLU A 99 -4.22 -11.37 -8.66
C GLU A 99 -4.68 -9.91 -8.75
N THR A 100 -5.85 -9.59 -8.19
CA THR A 100 -6.36 -8.20 -8.16
C THR A 100 -5.46 -7.31 -7.29
N ALA A 101 -4.98 -7.80 -6.15
CA ALA A 101 -4.08 -7.03 -5.30
C ALA A 101 -2.81 -6.60 -6.04
N LEU A 102 -2.20 -7.50 -6.81
CA LEU A 102 -0.93 -7.26 -7.46
C LEU A 102 -1.09 -6.65 -8.86
N LEU A 103 -1.89 -7.25 -9.73
CA LEU A 103 -2.02 -6.81 -11.13
C LEU A 103 -2.89 -5.57 -11.29
N PHE A 104 -3.90 -5.35 -10.43
CA PHE A 104 -4.76 -4.18 -10.53
C PHE A 104 -4.30 -3.03 -9.60
N TYR A 105 -4.04 -3.32 -8.32
CA TYR A 105 -3.71 -2.26 -7.36
C TYR A 105 -2.21 -1.94 -7.29
N ALA A 106 -1.34 -2.95 -7.29
CA ALA A 106 0.10 -2.76 -7.14
C ALA A 106 0.83 -2.54 -8.47
N SER A 107 0.28 -2.94 -9.62
CA SER A 107 0.96 -2.86 -10.91
C SER A 107 1.09 -1.43 -11.45
N ASP A 108 2.16 -1.23 -12.21
CA ASP A 108 2.36 -0.07 -13.06
C ASP A 108 1.91 -0.29 -14.51
N SER A 109 1.26 -1.44 -14.77
CA SER A 109 0.82 -1.90 -16.08
C SER A 109 1.97 -2.16 -17.07
N SER A 110 3.21 -2.23 -16.59
CA SER A 110 4.34 -2.72 -17.39
C SER A 110 4.32 -4.24 -17.50
N GLU A 111 4.80 -4.75 -18.63
CA GLU A 111 4.91 -6.18 -18.86
C GLU A 111 5.87 -6.83 -17.85
N ASP A 112 7.01 -6.20 -17.57
CA ASP A 112 8.00 -6.69 -16.61
C ASP A 112 7.45 -6.78 -15.18
N CYS A 113 6.71 -5.75 -14.74
CA CYS A 113 6.09 -5.77 -13.41
C CYS A 113 4.97 -6.82 -13.33
N ASN A 114 4.19 -6.99 -14.38
CA ASN A 114 3.15 -8.02 -14.43
C ASN A 114 3.76 -9.42 -14.39
N LYS A 115 4.83 -9.68 -15.16
CA LYS A 115 5.57 -10.96 -15.14
C LYS A 115 6.10 -11.27 -13.75
N LEU A 116 6.72 -10.29 -13.10
CA LEU A 116 7.20 -10.43 -11.74
C LEU A 116 6.05 -10.75 -10.76
N PHE A 117 4.93 -10.05 -10.85
CA PHE A 117 3.80 -10.31 -9.96
C PHE A 117 3.16 -11.67 -10.18
N THR A 118 3.00 -12.11 -11.43
CA THR A 118 2.54 -13.46 -11.74
C THR A 118 3.48 -14.50 -11.14
N TYR A 119 4.79 -14.31 -11.28
CA TYR A 119 5.79 -15.18 -10.66
C TYR A 119 5.68 -15.22 -9.12
N LEU A 120 5.47 -14.07 -8.47
CA LEU A 120 5.26 -14.03 -7.01
C LEU A 120 3.98 -14.78 -6.59
N ILE A 121 2.90 -14.68 -7.36
CA ILE A 121 1.65 -15.42 -7.11
C ILE A 121 1.91 -16.93 -7.23
N GLU A 122 2.59 -17.36 -8.28
CA GLU A 122 2.93 -18.76 -8.49
C GLU A 122 3.78 -19.32 -7.34
N LEU A 123 4.78 -18.58 -6.88
CA LEU A 123 5.59 -18.96 -5.71
C LEU A 123 4.73 -19.09 -4.44
N GLU A 124 3.82 -18.15 -4.19
CA GLU A 124 2.94 -18.20 -3.01
C GLU A 124 1.98 -19.39 -3.07
N VAL A 125 1.43 -19.69 -4.25
CA VAL A 125 0.55 -20.85 -4.48
C VAL A 125 1.34 -22.15 -4.31
N GLN A 126 2.55 -22.25 -4.86
CA GLN A 126 3.41 -23.43 -4.71
C GLN A 126 3.75 -23.67 -3.23
N LYS A 127 4.11 -22.62 -2.50
CA LYS A 127 4.39 -22.69 -1.06
C LYS A 127 3.17 -23.15 -0.27
N THR A 128 2.00 -22.60 -0.56
CA THR A 128 0.74 -22.96 0.11
C THR A 128 0.34 -24.41 -0.16
N ARG A 129 0.63 -24.93 -1.36
CA ARG A 129 0.30 -26.31 -1.78
C ARG A 129 1.42 -27.33 -1.49
N GLY A 130 2.57 -26.91 -0.97
CA GLY A 130 3.72 -27.78 -0.74
C GLY A 130 4.34 -28.36 -2.02
N LEU A 131 4.19 -27.67 -3.16
CA LEU A 131 4.71 -28.12 -4.44
C LEU A 131 6.22 -27.81 -4.58
N PRO A 132 7.00 -28.68 -5.23
CA PRO A 132 8.40 -28.40 -5.50
C PRO A 132 8.53 -27.24 -6.48
N VAL A 133 9.37 -26.26 -6.14
CA VAL A 133 9.61 -25.10 -7.01
C VAL A 133 10.47 -25.51 -8.20
N ARG A 134 10.06 -25.16 -9.43
CA ARG A 134 10.89 -25.35 -10.64
C ARG A 134 12.17 -24.53 -10.52
N ARG A 135 13.32 -25.21 -10.62
CA ARG A 135 14.65 -24.62 -10.38
C ARG A 135 15.04 -23.57 -11.44
N SER A 136 14.58 -23.72 -12.68
CA SER A 136 14.92 -22.84 -13.82
C SER A 136 14.36 -21.41 -13.73
N GLU A 137 13.23 -21.20 -13.05
CA GLU A 137 12.62 -19.87 -12.91
C GLU A 137 13.22 -19.09 -11.72
N LYS A 138 13.75 -19.81 -10.71
CA LYS A 138 14.47 -19.19 -9.60
C LYS A 138 15.73 -18.48 -10.07
N GLU A 139 16.53 -19.15 -10.90
CA GLU A 139 17.82 -18.63 -11.39
C GLU A 139 17.64 -17.36 -12.24
N HIS A 140 16.60 -17.29 -13.09
CA HIS A 140 16.37 -16.14 -13.96
C HIS A 140 16.02 -14.84 -13.21
N TYR A 141 15.36 -14.93 -12.06
CA TYR A 141 15.05 -13.79 -11.18
C TYR A 141 16.04 -13.65 -10.00
N GLU A 142 16.96 -14.59 -9.84
CA GLU A 142 18.07 -14.52 -8.88
C GLU A 142 19.31 -13.83 -9.48
N GLU A 143 19.54 -13.95 -10.79
CA GLU A 143 20.66 -13.34 -11.52
C GLU A 143 20.42 -11.92 -12.06
N THR A 144 19.17 -11.43 -12.08
CA THR A 144 18.80 -10.05 -12.45
C THR A 144 18.68 -9.14 -11.23
#